data_AF-A0A0K3BPM9-F1
#
_entry.id   AF-A0A0K3BPM9-F1
#
_cell.length_a   1.000
_cell.length_b   1.000
_cell.length_c   1.000
_cell.angle_alpha   90.00
_cell.angle_beta   90.00
_cell.angle_gamma   90.00
#
_symmetry.space_group_name_H-M   'P 1'
#
loop_
_entity.id
_entity.type
_entity.pdbx_description
1 polymer ?
#
loop_
_entity_poly.entity_id
_entity_poly.type
_entity_poly.pdbx_seq_one_letter_code
_entity_poly.pdbx_strand_id
1 'polypeptide(L)'
;MSEAVPTGQAVLRRSMSAQRGRILGSSALLIGHQAGEAAVPMLIGVVIDKAVASGQPRQLAFWLAVLAVDFLVLSLCYRFGTRVGTVAGVQADRRLRLAVTTRALASPMDMLPGAIVSVATADARRTTMVNFILPHGIAAAVGAIVAGAALLVVSIPLGLLIVLGTPLLLLLVRWMSTPLERRSSAQQERAADAAGVAVDLVRGVRILKGIGAEKAALSRYRRISRESLGATLHTTRAEAGYSAAVIVVNGVFLAVVALVGGRLAASGSITVGQLVSAVGLAVFLLGPLNTFGEIVAALAAGRASAARIADTLAKPEIAVGTADLTVTDGEFLCVVTDEPTPLLRSLAARPDVLLSPHDADLFAGTIVDNVTAAAAPGMDAAAVMTAAGVDQVAEALPDGLQTAVTERGRSLSGGQRQRVALARALLADPRVLVLHDPTTAVDAVTEAEIARGIRTVRSGRTTVVVTSSPALLAEADRVLFAGTSGTHAQLLRDDADYRAAVLA
;
A
#
# COMPACT_ATOMS: atom_id res chain seq x y z
N MET A 1 -20.15 -8.68 -21.02
CA MET A 1 -18.82 -8.40 -21.60
C MET A 1 -17.79 -8.90 -20.62
N SER A 2 -17.11 -10.01 -20.92
CA SER A 2 -16.04 -10.57 -20.08
C SER A 2 -14.91 -9.55 -19.99
N GLU A 3 -14.77 -8.88 -18.84
CA GLU A 3 -13.64 -7.99 -18.59
C GLU A 3 -12.40 -8.89 -18.54
N ALA A 4 -11.58 -8.81 -19.58
CA ALA A 4 -10.34 -9.57 -19.69
C ALA A 4 -9.51 -9.37 -18.42
N VAL A 5 -9.02 -10.48 -17.86
CA VAL A 5 -8.17 -10.50 -16.67
C VAL A 5 -7.07 -9.43 -16.82
N PRO A 6 -7.03 -8.42 -15.93
CA PRO A 6 -6.13 -7.30 -16.12
C PRO A 6 -4.69 -7.79 -16.01
N THR A 7 -3.88 -7.61 -17.04
CA THR A 7 -2.43 -7.85 -16.95
C THR A 7 -1.74 -6.68 -16.26
N GLY A 8 -0.56 -6.90 -15.67
CA GLY A 8 0.19 -5.81 -15.02
C GLY A 8 0.51 -4.64 -15.97
N GLN A 9 0.76 -4.93 -17.25
CA GLN A 9 0.93 -3.89 -18.28
C GLN A 9 -0.37 -3.10 -18.53
N ALA A 10 -1.52 -3.77 -18.53
CA ALA A 10 -2.82 -3.12 -18.69
C ALA A 10 -3.14 -2.21 -17.49
N VAL A 11 -2.85 -2.63 -16.26
CA VAL A 11 -3.00 -1.81 -15.04
C VAL A 11 -2.16 -0.53 -15.15
N LEU A 12 -0.88 -0.66 -15.50
CA LEU A 12 0.02 0.49 -15.65
C LEU A 12 -0.45 1.44 -16.78
N ARG A 13 -0.83 0.89 -17.94
CA ARG A 13 -1.32 1.67 -19.08
C ARG A 13 -2.65 2.37 -18.78
N ARG A 14 -3.56 1.71 -18.05
CA ARG A 14 -4.85 2.28 -17.61
C ARG A 14 -4.63 3.43 -16.62
N SER A 15 -3.69 3.26 -15.68
CA SER A 15 -3.26 4.32 -14.75
C SER A 15 -2.78 5.57 -15.50
N MET A 16 -1.91 5.40 -16.50
CA MET A 16 -1.38 6.51 -17.32
C MET A 16 -2.43 7.15 -18.23
N SER A 17 -3.19 6.34 -18.96
CA SER A 17 -4.21 6.85 -19.89
C SER A 17 -5.32 7.64 -19.17
N ALA A 18 -5.68 7.23 -17.95
CA ALA A 18 -6.65 7.94 -17.12
C ALA A 18 -6.15 9.31 -16.60
N GLN A 19 -4.86 9.60 -16.76
CA GLN A 19 -4.23 10.88 -16.39
C GLN A 19 -3.52 11.57 -17.56
N ARG A 20 -3.78 11.14 -18.81
CA ARG A 20 -3.06 11.61 -20.01
C ARG A 20 -2.98 13.14 -20.13
N GLY A 21 -4.07 13.85 -19.86
CA GLY A 21 -4.11 15.32 -19.98
C GLY A 21 -3.20 16.01 -18.96
N ARG A 22 -3.15 15.50 -17.73
CA ARG A 22 -2.26 16.05 -16.69
C ARG A 22 -0.81 15.68 -16.93
N ILE A 23 -0.54 14.46 -17.40
CA ILE A 23 0.81 14.03 -17.80
C ILE A 23 1.33 14.94 -18.92
N LEU A 24 0.54 15.16 -19.98
CA LEU A 24 0.92 16.05 -21.08
C LEU A 24 1.11 17.50 -20.63
N GLY A 25 0.20 18.04 -19.80
CA GLY A 25 0.36 19.40 -19.26
C GLY A 25 1.58 19.55 -18.35
N SER A 26 1.85 18.56 -17.51
CA SER A 26 3.05 18.49 -16.67
C SER A 26 4.32 18.40 -17.53
N SER A 27 4.34 17.53 -18.55
CA SER A 27 5.45 17.43 -19.49
C SER A 27 5.73 18.74 -20.22
N ALA A 28 4.70 19.43 -20.73
CA ALA A 28 4.88 20.70 -21.43
C ALA A 28 5.50 21.78 -20.52
N LEU A 29 5.01 21.90 -19.29
CA LEU A 29 5.55 22.86 -18.31
C LEU A 29 6.98 22.50 -17.90
N LEU A 30 7.27 21.22 -17.66
CA LEU A 30 8.61 20.77 -17.31
C LEU A 30 9.61 20.91 -18.48
N ILE A 31 9.17 20.72 -19.73
CA ILE A 31 9.96 21.04 -20.91
C ILE A 31 10.30 22.53 -20.93
N GLY A 32 9.33 23.41 -20.64
CA GLY A 32 9.57 24.84 -20.52
C GLY A 32 10.60 25.19 -19.44
N HIS A 33 10.56 24.49 -18.30
CA HIS A 33 11.57 24.63 -17.26
C HIS A 33 12.96 24.17 -17.72
N GLN A 34 13.07 23.01 -18.37
CA GLN A 34 14.35 22.49 -18.88
C GLN A 34 14.93 23.36 -20.00
N ALA A 35 14.07 23.94 -20.84
CA ALA A 35 14.50 24.90 -21.86
C ALA A 35 15.06 26.18 -21.22
N GLY A 36 14.43 26.71 -20.17
CA GLY A 36 14.95 27.84 -19.40
C GLY A 36 16.27 27.51 -18.69
N GLU A 37 16.36 26.38 -18.00
CA GLU A 37 17.63 25.94 -17.39
C GLU A 37 18.78 25.82 -18.40
N ALA A 38 18.51 25.29 -19.59
CA ALA A 38 19.50 25.24 -20.67
C ALA A 38 19.84 26.64 -21.23
N ALA A 39 18.88 27.57 -21.23
CA ALA A 39 19.10 28.94 -21.68
C ALA A 39 19.97 29.74 -20.71
N VAL A 40 19.94 29.46 -19.40
CA VAL A 40 20.73 30.21 -18.38
C VAL A 40 22.22 30.29 -18.73
N PRO A 41 22.97 29.20 -18.97
CA PRO A 41 24.36 29.27 -19.39
C PRO A 41 24.58 30.07 -20.68
N MET A 42 23.67 29.95 -21.65
CA MET A 42 23.76 30.67 -22.92
C MET A 42 23.55 32.17 -22.73
N LEU A 43 22.57 32.57 -21.92
CA LEU A 43 22.30 33.96 -21.58
C LEU A 43 23.48 34.57 -20.82
N ILE A 44 24.10 33.82 -19.90
CA ILE A 44 25.34 34.24 -19.23
C ILE A 44 26.45 34.47 -20.24
N GLY A 45 26.64 33.57 -21.21
CA GLY A 45 27.61 33.76 -22.29
C GLY A 45 27.35 35.03 -23.12
N VAL A 46 26.09 35.28 -23.48
CA VAL A 46 25.69 36.48 -24.22
C VAL A 46 25.91 37.75 -23.39
N VAL A 47 25.64 37.72 -22.08
CA VAL A 47 25.96 38.84 -21.16
C VAL A 47 27.45 39.14 -21.19
N ILE A 48 28.30 38.11 -21.15
CA ILE A 48 29.76 38.27 -21.20
C ILE A 48 30.19 38.90 -22.53
N ASP A 49 29.74 38.35 -23.66
CA ASP A 49 30.19 38.80 -24.98
C ASP A 49 29.63 40.17 -25.36
N LYS A 50 28.35 40.45 -25.06
CA LYS A 50 27.68 41.68 -25.51
C LYS A 50 27.75 42.81 -24.50
N ALA A 51 27.73 42.54 -23.20
CA ALA A 51 27.67 43.59 -22.19
C ALA A 51 28.99 43.80 -21.46
N VAL A 52 29.62 42.73 -20.98
CA VAL A 52 30.86 42.82 -20.19
C VAL A 52 32.03 43.20 -21.09
N ALA A 53 32.19 42.53 -22.22
CA ALA A 53 33.29 42.81 -23.15
C ALA A 53 33.15 44.18 -23.85
N SER A 54 31.93 44.69 -24.03
CA SER A 54 31.68 46.00 -24.66
C SER A 54 31.71 47.19 -23.70
N GLY A 55 31.64 46.94 -22.38
CA GLY A 55 31.60 47.98 -21.35
C GLY A 55 30.30 48.81 -21.31
N GLN A 56 29.22 48.37 -21.97
CA GLN A 56 27.99 49.18 -22.09
C GLN A 56 26.97 48.85 -20.99
N PRO A 57 26.68 49.77 -20.04
CA PRO A 57 25.79 49.48 -18.90
C PRO A 57 24.33 49.26 -19.32
N ARG A 58 23.88 49.90 -20.41
CA ARG A 58 22.53 49.69 -20.95
C ARG A 58 22.32 48.26 -21.47
N GLN A 59 23.33 47.70 -22.15
CA GLN A 59 23.27 46.31 -22.61
C GLN A 59 23.31 45.33 -21.45
N LEU A 60 24.10 45.63 -20.41
CA LEU A 60 24.14 44.83 -19.18
C LEU A 60 22.78 44.77 -18.51
N ALA A 61 22.13 45.92 -18.29
CA ALA A 61 20.81 45.99 -17.68
C ALA A 61 19.76 45.23 -18.49
N PHE A 62 19.78 45.35 -19.83
CA PHE A 62 18.86 44.61 -20.70
C PHE A 62 19.02 43.10 -20.58
N TRP A 63 20.25 42.57 -20.70
CA TRP A 63 20.46 41.12 -20.62
C TRP A 63 20.26 40.55 -19.22
N LEU A 64 20.53 41.32 -18.17
CA LEU A 64 20.16 40.93 -16.80
C LEU A 64 18.63 40.87 -16.62
N ALA A 65 17.88 41.79 -17.25
CA ALA A 65 16.42 41.73 -17.25
C ALA A 65 15.90 40.50 -18.02
N VAL A 66 16.50 40.17 -19.18
CA VAL A 66 16.19 38.95 -19.93
C VAL A 66 16.47 37.70 -19.08
N LEU A 67 17.61 37.65 -18.39
CA LEU A 67 17.95 36.56 -17.48
C LEU A 67 16.96 36.45 -16.30
N ALA A 68 16.52 37.58 -15.73
CA ALA A 68 15.52 37.59 -14.66
C ALA A 68 14.16 37.07 -15.13
N VAL A 69 13.75 37.44 -16.36
CA VAL A 69 12.52 36.92 -16.98
C VAL A 69 12.64 35.41 -17.24
N ASP A 70 13.79 34.94 -17.72
CA ASP A 70 14.05 33.51 -17.91
C ASP A 70 13.95 32.73 -16.58
N PHE A 71 14.57 33.22 -15.51
CA PHE A 71 14.43 32.64 -14.17
C PHE A 71 12.99 32.62 -13.66
N LEU A 72 12.22 33.68 -13.91
CA LEU A 72 10.81 33.72 -13.54
C LEU A 72 10.02 32.65 -14.31
N VAL A 73 10.21 32.57 -15.63
CA VAL A 73 9.52 31.60 -16.49
C VAL A 73 9.89 30.18 -16.11
N LEU A 74 11.18 29.84 -15.97
CA LEU A 74 11.61 28.49 -15.61
C LEU A 74 11.10 28.09 -14.21
N SER A 75 11.04 29.04 -13.27
CA SER A 75 10.53 28.79 -11.92
C SER A 75 9.02 28.52 -11.91
N LEU A 76 8.23 29.33 -12.64
CA LEU A 76 6.80 29.12 -12.79
C LEU A 76 6.49 27.79 -13.50
N CYS A 77 7.20 27.51 -14.59
CA CYS A 77 7.15 26.24 -15.31
C CYS A 77 7.40 25.04 -14.38
N TYR A 78 8.48 25.08 -13.58
CA TYR A 78 8.78 24.03 -12.60
C TYR A 78 7.65 23.88 -11.57
N ARG A 79 7.24 24.98 -10.93
CA ARG A 79 6.25 24.98 -9.86
C ARG A 79 4.90 24.46 -10.31
N PHE A 80 4.41 24.89 -11.48
CA PHE A 80 3.14 24.41 -12.01
C PHE A 80 3.26 23.01 -12.62
N GLY A 81 4.36 22.70 -13.31
CA GLY A 81 4.59 21.39 -13.92
C GLY A 81 4.67 20.26 -12.91
N THR A 82 5.45 20.46 -11.85
CA THR A 82 5.52 19.52 -10.71
C THR A 82 4.18 19.38 -10.02
N ARG A 83 3.47 20.48 -9.73
CA ARG A 83 2.14 20.45 -9.11
C ARG A 83 1.13 19.62 -9.92
N VAL A 84 1.05 19.84 -11.23
CA VAL A 84 0.16 19.07 -12.12
C VAL A 84 0.56 17.59 -12.13
N GLY A 85 1.87 17.30 -12.16
CA GLY A 85 2.40 15.94 -12.12
C GLY A 85 2.09 15.20 -10.80
N THR A 86 2.24 15.87 -9.65
CA THR A 86 1.91 15.30 -8.34
C THR A 86 0.42 15.00 -8.24
N VAL A 87 -0.45 15.90 -8.72
CA VAL A 87 -1.90 15.65 -8.76
C VAL A 87 -2.24 14.43 -9.62
N ALA A 88 -1.59 14.26 -10.78
CA ALA A 88 -1.76 13.07 -11.60
C ALA A 88 -1.40 11.78 -10.85
N GLY A 89 -0.25 11.75 -10.16
CA GLY A 89 0.20 10.61 -9.37
C GLY A 89 -0.75 10.25 -8.23
N VAL A 90 -1.12 11.23 -7.39
CA VAL A 90 -2.01 11.01 -6.23
C VAL A 90 -3.40 10.56 -6.64
N GLN A 91 -3.96 11.11 -7.72
CA GLN A 91 -5.28 10.68 -8.20
C GLN A 91 -5.24 9.26 -8.78
N ALA A 92 -4.16 8.89 -9.46
CA ALA A 92 -3.99 7.52 -9.95
C ALA A 92 -3.81 6.52 -8.79
N ASP A 93 -3.03 6.89 -7.78
CA ASP A 93 -2.86 6.13 -6.52
C ASP A 93 -4.18 5.90 -5.79
N ARG A 94 -4.99 6.96 -5.60
CA ARG A 94 -6.34 6.87 -5.02
C ARG A 94 -7.23 5.87 -5.78
N ARG A 95 -7.23 5.92 -7.11
CA ARG A 95 -8.07 5.02 -7.93
C ARG A 95 -7.66 3.55 -7.79
N LEU A 96 -6.36 3.25 -7.80
CA LEU A 96 -5.87 1.88 -7.61
C LEU A 96 -6.13 1.37 -6.18
N ARG A 97 -5.91 2.22 -5.17
CA ARG A 97 -6.26 1.92 -3.77
C ARG A 97 -7.71 1.50 -3.64
N LEU A 98 -8.63 2.34 -4.14
CA LEU A 98 -10.05 2.06 -4.09
C LEU A 98 -10.43 0.80 -4.87
N ALA A 99 -9.82 0.53 -6.03
CA ALA A 99 -10.07 -0.68 -6.80
C ALA A 99 -9.68 -1.96 -6.02
N VAL A 100 -8.48 -1.98 -5.43
CA VAL A 100 -7.99 -3.12 -4.64
C VAL A 100 -8.82 -3.30 -3.36
N THR A 101 -9.11 -2.21 -2.64
CA THR A 101 -9.92 -2.27 -1.42
C THR A 101 -11.35 -2.71 -1.72
N THR A 102 -11.99 -2.20 -2.77
CA THR A 102 -13.34 -2.62 -3.16
C THR A 102 -13.36 -4.09 -3.55
N ARG A 103 -12.37 -4.55 -4.32
CA ARG A 103 -12.22 -5.98 -4.66
C ARG A 103 -12.07 -6.86 -3.42
N ALA A 104 -11.27 -6.41 -2.45
CA ALA A 104 -11.03 -7.11 -1.20
C ALA A 104 -12.26 -7.19 -0.29
N LEU A 105 -13.13 -6.18 -0.35
CA LEU A 105 -14.39 -6.14 0.40
C LEU A 105 -15.52 -6.91 -0.29
N ALA A 106 -15.47 -7.02 -1.62
CA ALA A 106 -16.51 -7.70 -2.40
C ALA A 106 -16.53 -9.22 -2.18
N SER A 107 -15.38 -9.86 -1.94
CA SER A 107 -15.32 -11.28 -1.64
C SER A 107 -14.09 -11.64 -0.82
N PRO A 108 -14.15 -12.72 -0.01
CA PRO A 108 -12.98 -13.28 0.65
C PRO A 108 -11.88 -13.57 -0.38
N MET A 109 -10.64 -13.19 -0.05
CA MET A 109 -9.47 -13.45 -0.88
C MET A 109 -8.54 -14.44 -0.19
N ASP A 110 -8.01 -15.39 -0.95
CA ASP A 110 -6.95 -16.28 -0.48
C ASP A 110 -5.60 -15.55 -0.42
N MET A 111 -5.50 -14.60 0.52
CA MET A 111 -4.34 -13.76 0.78
C MET A 111 -4.30 -13.37 2.25
N LEU A 112 -3.10 -13.29 2.81
CA LEU A 112 -2.90 -12.72 4.14
C LEU A 112 -3.41 -11.26 4.16
N PRO A 113 -4.13 -10.81 5.20
CA PRO A 113 -4.62 -9.43 5.28
C PRO A 113 -3.51 -8.37 5.11
N GLY A 114 -2.32 -8.63 5.66
CA GLY A 114 -1.16 -7.75 5.49
C GLY A 114 -0.68 -7.65 4.03
N ALA A 115 -0.79 -8.73 3.26
CA ALA A 115 -0.45 -8.72 1.83
C ALA A 115 -1.44 -7.86 1.04
N ILE A 116 -2.75 -7.95 1.35
CA ILE A 116 -3.79 -7.10 0.72
C ILE A 116 -3.52 -5.62 1.00
N VAL A 117 -3.22 -5.27 2.26
CA VAL A 117 -2.88 -3.89 2.64
C VAL A 117 -1.60 -3.43 1.92
N SER A 118 -0.58 -4.27 1.80
CA SER A 118 0.65 -3.95 1.07
C SER A 118 0.39 -3.70 -0.42
N VAL A 119 -0.44 -4.53 -1.06
CA VAL A 119 -0.85 -4.35 -2.47
C VAL A 119 -1.64 -3.05 -2.64
N ALA A 120 -2.62 -2.82 -1.76
CA ALA A 120 -3.44 -1.61 -1.79
C ALA A 120 -2.59 -0.35 -1.54
N THR A 121 -1.50 -0.43 -0.77
CA THR A 121 -0.76 0.75 -0.34
C THR A 121 0.58 0.94 -1.04
N ALA A 122 1.53 0.04 -0.85
CA ALA A 122 2.89 0.15 -1.35
C ALA A 122 2.95 -0.10 -2.87
N ASP A 123 2.28 -1.15 -3.34
CA ASP A 123 2.30 -1.48 -4.76
C ASP A 123 1.49 -0.48 -5.60
N ALA A 124 0.35 -0.01 -5.09
CA ALA A 124 -0.42 1.06 -5.73
C ALA A 124 0.41 2.33 -5.92
N ARG A 125 1.17 2.74 -4.88
CA ARG A 125 2.04 3.91 -4.94
C ARG A 125 3.18 3.72 -5.94
N ARG A 126 3.89 2.59 -5.90
CA ARG A 126 4.99 2.29 -6.83
C ARG A 126 4.51 2.25 -8.28
N THR A 127 3.33 1.67 -8.54
CA THR A 127 2.71 1.62 -9.87
C THR A 127 2.40 3.01 -10.40
N THR A 128 1.90 3.90 -9.54
CA THR A 128 1.41 5.22 -9.95
C THR A 128 2.47 6.30 -9.93
N MET A 129 3.60 6.06 -9.26
CA MET A 129 4.77 6.94 -9.28
C MET A 129 5.32 7.18 -10.68
N VAL A 130 5.10 6.24 -11.61
CA VAL A 130 5.42 6.42 -13.03
C VAL A 130 4.73 7.65 -13.63
N ASN A 131 3.50 7.98 -13.20
CA ASN A 131 2.77 9.16 -13.69
C ASN A 131 3.44 10.48 -13.28
N PHE A 132 4.20 10.49 -12.18
CA PHE A 132 4.95 11.65 -11.70
C PHE A 132 6.34 11.72 -12.35
N ILE A 133 7.02 10.59 -12.48
CA ILE A 133 8.42 10.53 -12.95
C ILE A 133 8.50 10.66 -14.48
N LEU A 134 7.53 10.13 -15.22
CA LEU A 134 7.55 10.15 -16.69
C LEU A 134 7.61 11.58 -17.27
N PRO A 135 6.81 12.57 -16.80
CA PRO A 135 6.96 13.96 -17.24
C PRO A 135 8.37 14.53 -17.07
N HIS A 136 9.04 14.25 -15.96
CA HIS A 136 10.42 14.68 -15.71
C HIS A 136 11.39 14.05 -16.70
N GLY A 137 11.18 12.77 -17.06
CA GLY A 137 11.97 12.10 -18.08
C GLY A 137 11.83 12.64 -19.49
N ILE A 138 10.60 12.94 -19.88
CA ILE A 138 10.32 13.57 -21.17
C ILE A 138 11.01 14.94 -21.22
N ALA A 139 10.89 15.73 -20.15
CA ALA A 139 11.52 17.04 -20.05
C ALA A 139 13.06 16.94 -20.08
N ALA A 140 13.65 16.00 -19.32
CA ALA A 140 15.09 15.73 -19.31
C ALA A 140 15.62 15.35 -20.69
N ALA A 141 14.90 14.49 -21.44
CA ALA A 141 15.27 14.12 -22.80
C ALA A 141 15.24 15.31 -23.75
N VAL A 142 14.18 16.12 -23.70
CA VAL A 142 14.08 17.32 -24.52
C VAL A 142 15.17 18.34 -24.15
N GLY A 143 15.40 18.55 -22.84
CA GLY A 143 16.47 19.44 -22.35
C GLY A 143 17.85 19.02 -22.85
N ALA A 144 18.18 17.72 -22.78
CA ALA A 144 19.44 17.20 -23.30
C ALA A 144 19.59 17.40 -24.82
N ILE A 145 18.51 17.19 -25.59
CA ILE A 145 18.48 17.42 -27.04
C ILE A 145 18.69 18.92 -27.34
N VAL A 146 17.99 19.81 -26.64
CA VAL A 146 18.09 21.27 -26.80
C VAL A 146 19.51 21.75 -26.47
N ALA A 147 20.10 21.27 -25.37
CA ALA A 147 21.47 21.61 -25.00
C ALA A 147 22.50 21.13 -26.04
N GLY A 148 22.35 19.90 -26.53
CA GLY A 148 23.20 19.36 -27.60
C GLY A 148 23.08 20.15 -28.91
N ALA A 149 21.85 20.49 -29.32
CA ALA A 149 21.59 21.30 -30.50
C ALA A 149 22.15 22.73 -30.37
N ALA A 150 21.94 23.36 -29.22
CA ALA A 150 22.49 24.69 -28.92
C ALA A 150 24.02 24.72 -29.02
N LEU A 151 24.69 23.67 -28.52
CA LEU A 151 26.14 23.56 -28.60
C LEU A 151 26.66 23.30 -30.01
N LEU A 152 25.95 22.51 -30.82
CA LEU A 152 26.29 22.34 -32.23
C LEU A 152 26.24 23.66 -33.00
N VAL A 153 25.32 24.56 -32.64
CA VAL A 153 25.24 25.91 -33.23
C VAL A 153 26.41 26.78 -32.77
N VAL A 154 26.85 26.65 -31.52
CA VAL A 154 27.99 27.43 -30.98
C VAL A 154 29.33 26.94 -31.55
N SER A 155 29.57 25.62 -31.53
CA SER A 155 30.83 25.01 -31.94
C SER A 155 30.63 23.53 -32.25
N ILE A 156 30.87 23.14 -33.50
CA ILE A 156 30.72 21.74 -33.95
C ILE A 156 31.55 20.78 -33.07
N PRO A 157 32.84 21.03 -32.75
CA PRO A 157 33.61 20.15 -31.87
C PRO A 157 32.98 19.94 -30.49
N LEU A 158 32.48 21.01 -29.85
CA LEU A 158 31.86 20.92 -28.53
C LEU A 158 30.48 20.26 -28.59
N GLY A 159 29.69 20.58 -29.61
CA GLY A 159 28.41 19.93 -29.85
C GLY A 159 28.55 18.43 -30.11
N LEU A 160 29.52 18.00 -30.93
CA LEU A 160 29.81 16.58 -31.15
C LEU A 160 30.29 15.89 -29.87
N LEU A 161 31.15 16.54 -29.09
CA LEU A 161 31.61 16.02 -27.80
C LEU A 161 30.43 15.74 -26.86
N ILE A 162 29.42 16.61 -26.85
CA ILE A 162 28.21 16.45 -26.03
C ILE A 162 27.26 15.40 -26.59
N VAL A 163 26.98 15.45 -27.91
CA VAL A 163 26.06 14.51 -28.57
C VAL A 163 26.59 13.07 -28.53
N LEU A 164 27.90 12.88 -28.61
CA LEU A 164 28.53 11.55 -28.49
C LEU A 164 28.82 11.18 -27.03
N GLY A 165 29.18 12.17 -26.20
CA GLY A 165 29.45 11.97 -24.78
C GLY A 165 28.20 11.56 -24.00
N THR A 166 27.05 12.16 -24.28
CA THR A 166 25.80 11.89 -23.52
C THR A 166 25.35 10.43 -23.64
N PRO A 167 25.24 9.81 -24.82
CA PRO A 167 24.96 8.37 -24.95
C PRO A 167 26.03 7.49 -24.32
N LEU A 168 27.31 7.85 -24.43
CA LEU A 168 28.41 7.12 -23.81
C LEU A 168 28.31 7.13 -22.28
N LEU A 169 28.00 8.28 -21.69
CA LEU A 169 27.74 8.44 -20.27
C LEU A 169 26.55 7.59 -19.83
N LEU A 170 25.43 7.63 -20.57
CA LEU A 170 24.25 6.80 -20.27
C LEU A 170 24.56 5.30 -20.33
N LEU A 171 25.35 4.85 -21.31
CA LEU A 171 25.77 3.45 -21.42
C LEU A 171 26.67 3.04 -20.25
N LEU A 172 27.60 3.90 -19.85
CA LEU A 172 28.50 3.66 -18.73
C LEU A 172 27.73 3.61 -17.41
N VAL A 173 26.82 4.56 -17.17
CA VAL A 173 25.94 4.60 -16.00
C VAL A 173 25.09 3.34 -15.92
N ARG A 174 24.49 2.91 -17.04
CA ARG A 174 23.71 1.67 -17.13
C ARG A 174 24.55 0.43 -16.82
N TRP A 175 25.75 0.36 -17.39
CA TRP A 175 26.68 -0.76 -17.15
C TRP A 175 27.05 -0.85 -15.67
N MET A 176 27.25 0.29 -15.01
CA MET A 176 27.56 0.36 -13.59
C MET A 176 26.36 0.09 -12.67
N SER A 177 25.12 0.40 -13.08
CA SER A 177 23.91 0.22 -12.25
C SER A 177 23.34 -1.19 -12.28
N THR A 178 23.48 -1.90 -13.41
CA THR A 178 22.87 -3.23 -13.62
C THR A 178 23.28 -4.30 -12.59
N PRO A 179 24.56 -4.39 -12.14
CA PRO A 179 24.98 -5.34 -11.10
C PRO A 179 24.37 -5.04 -9.72
N LEU A 180 24.06 -3.77 -9.45
CA LEU A 180 23.51 -3.29 -8.18
C LEU A 180 22.03 -3.68 -8.07
N GLU A 181 21.25 -3.48 -9.13
CA GLU A 181 19.83 -3.83 -9.21
C GLU A 181 19.57 -5.33 -9.00
N ARG A 182 20.40 -6.19 -9.60
CA ARG A 182 20.25 -7.66 -9.48
C ARG A 182 20.57 -8.21 -8.08
N ARG A 183 21.38 -7.50 -7.30
CA ARG A 183 21.78 -7.92 -5.94
C ARG A 183 20.93 -7.28 -4.84
N SER A 184 20.27 -6.15 -5.11
CA SER A 184 19.49 -5.40 -4.12
C SER A 184 18.20 -6.10 -3.70
N SER A 185 17.49 -6.78 -4.62
CA SER A 185 16.21 -7.45 -4.33
C SER A 185 16.33 -8.58 -3.31
N ALA A 186 17.32 -9.46 -3.47
CA ALA A 186 17.56 -10.58 -2.55
C ALA A 186 18.09 -10.14 -1.17
N GLN A 187 18.55 -8.89 -1.02
CA GLN A 187 19.05 -8.36 0.26
C GLN A 187 18.00 -7.54 1.01
N GLN A 188 17.04 -6.87 0.34
CA GLN A 188 15.92 -6.19 1.00
C GLN A 188 15.02 -7.14 1.79
N GLU A 189 14.86 -8.38 1.32
CA GLU A 189 14.04 -9.41 1.99
C GLU A 189 14.62 -9.77 3.37
N ARG A 190 15.96 -9.86 3.49
CA ARG A 190 16.65 -10.18 4.76
C ARG A 190 16.66 -9.03 5.77
N ALA A 191 16.57 -7.78 5.31
CA ALA A 191 16.44 -6.62 6.20
C ALA A 191 15.03 -6.52 6.80
N ALA A 192 14.00 -6.95 6.04
CA ALA A 192 12.62 -7.01 6.53
C ALA A 192 12.44 -8.04 7.65
N ASP A 193 13.21 -9.14 7.63
CA ASP A 193 13.20 -10.19 8.67
C ASP A 193 13.54 -9.65 10.07
N ALA A 194 14.44 -8.66 10.19
CA ALA A 194 14.84 -8.08 11.46
C ALA A 194 13.71 -7.27 12.13
N ALA A 195 12.91 -6.56 11.33
CA ALA A 195 11.76 -5.80 11.81
C ALA A 195 10.61 -6.74 12.23
N GLY A 196 10.39 -7.83 11.49
CA GLY A 196 9.40 -8.85 11.84
C GLY A 196 9.70 -9.49 13.20
N VAL A 197 10.95 -9.90 13.42
CA VAL A 197 11.38 -10.49 14.70
C VAL A 197 11.22 -9.50 15.88
N ALA A 198 11.44 -8.21 15.66
CA ALA A 198 11.22 -7.21 16.71
C ALA A 198 9.75 -7.14 17.12
N VAL A 199 8.82 -7.14 16.15
CA VAL A 199 7.38 -7.14 16.42
C VAL A 199 6.95 -8.40 17.15
N ASP A 200 7.46 -9.57 16.75
CA ASP A 200 7.14 -10.85 17.39
C ASP A 200 7.63 -10.90 18.84
N LEU A 201 8.83 -10.39 19.11
CA LEU A 201 9.38 -10.29 20.47
C LEU A 201 8.56 -9.36 21.37
N VAL A 202 8.11 -8.22 20.84
CA VAL A 202 7.27 -7.27 21.60
C VAL A 202 5.90 -7.88 21.89
N ARG A 203 5.28 -8.56 20.92
CA ARG A 203 4.01 -9.28 21.12
C ARG A 203 4.15 -10.43 22.11
N GLY A 204 5.24 -11.19 22.02
CA GLY A 204 5.52 -12.36 22.85
C GLY A 204 6.13 -12.07 24.22
N VAL A 205 6.34 -10.80 24.60
CA VAL A 205 7.14 -10.44 25.78
C VAL A 205 6.58 -11.03 27.08
N ARG A 206 5.25 -11.12 27.24
CA ARG A 206 4.62 -11.74 28.41
C ARG A 206 4.91 -13.23 28.49
N ILE A 207 4.80 -13.93 27.35
CA ILE A 207 5.07 -15.37 27.26
C ILE A 207 6.55 -15.64 27.54
N LEU A 208 7.44 -14.85 26.92
CA LEU A 208 8.90 -14.95 27.11
C LEU A 208 9.32 -14.75 28.57
N LYS A 209 8.69 -13.81 29.28
CA LYS A 209 8.88 -13.62 30.73
C LYS A 209 8.36 -14.81 31.54
N GLY A 210 7.21 -15.38 31.15
CA GLY A 210 6.61 -16.53 31.82
C GLY A 210 7.48 -17.80 31.76
N ILE A 211 8.27 -17.97 30.69
CA ILE A 211 9.17 -19.13 30.51
C ILE A 211 10.66 -18.80 30.80
N GLY A 212 10.98 -17.58 31.23
CA GLY A 212 12.36 -17.15 31.55
C GLY A 212 13.34 -17.12 30.37
N ALA A 213 12.84 -16.96 29.13
CA ALA A 213 13.63 -17.08 27.90
C ALA A 213 14.14 -15.72 27.36
N GLU A 214 14.13 -14.65 28.14
CA GLU A 214 14.43 -13.30 27.67
C GLU A 214 15.87 -13.17 27.15
N LYS A 215 16.83 -13.85 27.79
CA LYS A 215 18.23 -13.83 27.35
C LYS A 215 18.41 -14.49 25.99
N ALA A 216 17.70 -15.59 25.72
CA ALA A 216 17.74 -16.30 24.44
C ALA A 216 17.04 -15.49 23.33
N ALA A 217 15.93 -14.83 23.66
CA ALA A 217 15.24 -13.91 22.77
C ALA A 217 16.14 -12.71 22.38
N LEU A 218 16.79 -12.08 23.37
CA LEU A 218 17.70 -10.96 23.15
C LEU A 218 18.94 -11.35 22.34
N SER A 219 19.54 -12.52 22.57
CA SER A 219 20.70 -12.98 21.80
C SER A 219 20.31 -13.25 20.34
N ARG A 220 19.15 -13.87 20.09
CA ARG A 220 18.60 -14.09 18.74
C ARG A 220 18.36 -12.77 18.02
N TYR A 221 17.74 -11.79 18.70
CA TYR A 221 17.52 -10.46 18.12
C TYR A 221 18.85 -9.76 17.76
N ARG A 222 19.84 -9.78 18.67
CA ARG A 222 21.15 -9.17 18.41
C ARG A 222 21.85 -9.77 17.19
N ARG A 223 21.76 -11.08 16.99
CA ARG A 223 22.33 -11.75 15.81
C ARG A 223 21.67 -11.25 14.52
N ILE A 224 20.34 -11.31 14.46
CA ILE A 224 19.57 -10.89 13.29
C ILE A 224 19.76 -9.40 13.00
N SER A 225 19.82 -8.56 14.05
CA SER A 225 20.12 -7.14 13.93
C SER A 225 21.50 -6.87 13.34
N ARG A 226 22.54 -7.62 13.76
CA ARG A 226 23.90 -7.50 13.20
C ARG A 226 24.01 -8.01 11.77
N GLU A 227 23.32 -9.10 11.43
CA GLU A 227 23.24 -9.61 10.07
C GLU A 227 22.57 -8.58 9.14
N SER A 228 21.46 -7.97 9.60
CA SER A 228 20.79 -6.87 8.89
C SER A 228 21.70 -5.65 8.73
N LEU A 229 22.44 -5.26 9.78
CA LEU A 229 23.42 -4.17 9.69
C LEU A 229 24.50 -4.48 8.66
N GLY A 230 25.07 -5.68 8.67
CA GLY A 230 26.07 -6.11 7.70
C GLY A 230 25.56 -6.04 6.27
N ALA A 231 24.37 -6.58 6.02
CA ALA A 231 23.72 -6.50 4.70
C ALA A 231 23.47 -5.04 4.26
N THR A 232 22.98 -4.20 5.17
CA THR A 232 22.75 -2.77 4.90
C THR A 232 24.08 -2.06 4.59
N LEU A 233 25.13 -2.27 5.38
CA LEU A 233 26.44 -1.67 5.11
C LEU A 233 27.05 -2.12 3.78
N HIS A 234 26.87 -3.40 3.41
CA HIS A 234 27.34 -3.90 2.12
C HIS A 234 26.58 -3.26 0.94
N THR A 235 25.24 -3.10 1.04
CA THR A 235 24.45 -2.40 0.01
C THR A 235 24.79 -0.93 -0.07
N THR A 236 24.83 -0.21 1.07
CA THR A 236 25.18 1.22 1.11
C THR A 236 26.59 1.47 0.59
N ARG A 237 27.58 0.59 0.87
CA ARG A 237 28.92 0.72 0.29
C ARG A 237 28.91 0.55 -1.23
N ALA A 238 28.10 -0.37 -1.76
CA ALA A 238 27.99 -0.55 -3.19
C ALA A 238 27.27 0.63 -3.87
N GLU A 239 26.21 1.16 -3.27
CA GLU A 239 25.52 2.39 -3.71
C GLU A 239 26.44 3.62 -3.65
N ALA A 240 27.24 3.76 -2.58
CA ALA A 240 28.22 4.83 -2.44
C ALA A 240 29.33 4.71 -3.49
N GLY A 241 29.84 3.50 -3.75
CA GLY A 241 30.83 3.25 -4.80
C GLY A 241 30.29 3.58 -6.19
N TYR A 242 29.04 3.20 -6.49
CA TYR A 242 28.35 3.60 -7.71
C TYR A 242 28.22 5.12 -7.84
N SER A 243 27.73 5.79 -6.79
CA SER A 243 27.56 7.24 -6.77
C SER A 243 28.88 7.98 -6.95
N ALA A 244 29.94 7.53 -6.27
CA ALA A 244 31.29 8.08 -6.41
C ALA A 244 31.81 7.94 -7.85
N ALA A 245 31.61 6.78 -8.47
CA ALA A 245 32.05 6.55 -9.83
C ALA A 245 31.25 7.37 -10.87
N VAL A 246 29.94 7.58 -10.66
CA VAL A 246 29.14 8.52 -11.48
C VAL A 246 29.66 9.96 -11.36
N ILE A 247 29.98 10.42 -10.14
CA ILE A 247 30.58 11.75 -9.91
C ILE A 247 31.92 11.88 -10.64
N VAL A 248 32.80 10.88 -10.55
CA VAL A 248 34.10 10.88 -11.24
C VAL A 248 33.94 10.93 -12.75
N VAL A 249 33.06 10.08 -13.31
CA VAL A 249 32.77 10.04 -14.76
C VAL A 249 32.25 11.40 -15.26
N ASN A 250 31.30 11.99 -14.54
CA ASN A 250 30.74 13.29 -14.86
C ASN A 250 31.80 14.41 -14.74
N GLY A 251 32.65 14.35 -13.72
CA GLY A 251 33.74 15.30 -13.51
C GLY A 251 34.81 15.21 -14.62
N VAL A 252 35.17 14.01 -15.05
CA VAL A 252 36.08 13.80 -16.19
C VAL A 252 35.47 14.34 -17.47
N PHE A 253 34.19 14.08 -17.74
CA PHE A 253 33.50 14.62 -18.90
C PHE A 253 33.51 16.16 -18.91
N LEU A 254 33.17 16.79 -17.78
CA LEU A 254 33.22 18.24 -17.63
C LEU A 254 34.64 18.79 -17.85
N ALA A 255 35.66 18.12 -17.29
CA ALA A 255 37.06 18.52 -17.48
C ALA A 255 37.48 18.45 -18.95
N VAL A 256 37.05 17.42 -19.69
CA VAL A 256 37.32 17.30 -21.14
C VAL A 256 36.62 18.43 -21.91
N VAL A 257 35.34 18.73 -21.61
CA VAL A 257 34.63 19.85 -22.26
C VAL A 257 35.33 21.18 -21.97
N ALA A 258 35.73 21.43 -20.73
CA ALA A 258 36.43 22.65 -20.34
C ALA A 258 37.81 22.77 -21.00
N LEU A 259 38.56 21.66 -21.12
CA LEU A 259 39.87 21.65 -21.77
C LEU A 259 39.77 21.89 -23.28
N VAL A 260 38.82 21.22 -23.95
CA VAL A 260 38.58 21.39 -25.39
C VAL A 260 38.07 22.81 -25.67
N GLY A 261 37.08 23.27 -24.92
CA GLY A 261 36.54 24.63 -25.04
C GLY A 261 37.61 25.68 -24.77
N GLY A 262 38.41 25.51 -23.71
CA GLY A 262 39.50 26.42 -23.38
C GLY A 262 40.55 26.53 -24.48
N ARG A 263 40.90 25.40 -25.13
CA ARG A 263 41.78 25.41 -26.30
C ARG A 263 41.16 26.14 -27.50
N LEU A 264 39.88 25.93 -27.78
CA LEU A 264 39.16 26.63 -28.85
C LEU A 264 39.04 28.13 -28.60
N ALA A 265 38.88 28.54 -27.34
CA ALA A 265 38.85 29.95 -26.96
C ALA A 265 40.25 30.57 -27.09
N ALA A 266 41.30 29.85 -26.68
CA ALA A 266 42.69 30.29 -26.83
C ALA A 266 43.12 30.41 -28.30
N SER A 267 42.57 29.59 -29.20
CA SER A 267 42.79 29.72 -30.65
C SER A 267 41.91 30.79 -31.31
N GLY A 268 41.08 31.51 -30.56
CA GLY A 268 40.16 32.52 -31.08
C GLY A 268 39.01 31.97 -31.90
N SER A 269 38.78 30.65 -31.87
CA SER A 269 37.71 29.98 -32.63
C SER A 269 36.34 30.10 -31.97
N ILE A 270 36.31 30.33 -30.66
CA ILE A 270 35.11 30.67 -29.89
C ILE A 270 35.39 31.85 -28.96
N THR A 271 34.34 32.59 -28.59
CA THR A 271 34.42 33.68 -27.61
C THR A 271 34.49 33.15 -26.17
N VAL A 272 34.84 34.03 -25.22
CA VAL A 272 34.79 33.71 -23.79
C VAL A 272 33.35 33.39 -23.35
N GLY A 273 32.35 34.14 -23.85
CA GLY A 273 30.95 33.84 -23.56
C GLY A 273 30.49 32.49 -24.11
N GLN A 274 30.94 32.10 -25.30
CA GLN A 274 30.67 30.77 -25.86
C GLN A 274 31.32 29.65 -25.05
N LEU A 275 32.55 29.86 -24.55
CA LEU A 275 33.20 28.93 -23.62
C LEU A 275 32.39 28.74 -22.33
N VAL A 276 31.98 29.84 -21.70
CA VAL A 276 31.16 29.81 -20.46
C VAL A 276 29.82 29.13 -20.72
N SER A 277 29.19 29.39 -21.86
CA SER A 277 27.95 28.72 -22.29
C SER A 277 28.16 27.21 -22.42
N ALA A 278 29.26 26.79 -23.06
CA ALA A 278 29.53 25.38 -23.30
C ALA A 278 29.83 24.60 -22.02
N VAL A 279 30.65 25.16 -21.13
CA VAL A 279 30.92 24.55 -19.81
C VAL A 279 29.65 24.50 -18.98
N GLY A 280 28.84 25.57 -18.96
CA GLY A 280 27.59 25.59 -18.21
C GLY A 280 26.54 24.61 -18.76
N LEU A 281 26.42 24.47 -20.08
CA LEU A 281 25.55 23.46 -20.70
C LEU A 281 26.03 22.02 -20.41
N ALA A 282 27.34 21.79 -20.30
CA ALA A 282 27.88 20.50 -19.88
C ALA A 282 27.54 20.18 -18.42
N VAL A 283 27.58 21.17 -17.52
CA VAL A 283 27.11 21.01 -16.13
C VAL A 283 25.61 20.75 -16.08
N PHE A 284 24.82 21.48 -16.87
CA PHE A 284 23.37 21.28 -16.97
C PHE A 284 22.99 19.83 -17.31
N LEU A 285 23.70 19.21 -18.26
CA LEU A 285 23.43 17.83 -18.68
C LEU A 285 23.55 16.77 -17.58
N LEU A 286 24.23 17.08 -16.47
CA LEU A 286 24.33 16.19 -15.32
C LEU A 286 22.95 15.89 -14.69
N GLY A 287 22.04 16.88 -14.68
CA GLY A 287 20.69 16.73 -14.13
C GLY A 287 19.84 15.72 -14.92
N PRO A 288 19.65 15.92 -16.25
CA PRO A 288 18.97 14.96 -17.11
C PRO A 288 19.53 13.54 -17.04
N LEU A 289 20.86 13.38 -17.00
CA LEU A 289 21.52 12.07 -16.91
C LEU A 289 21.12 11.31 -15.63
N ASN A 290 21.07 11.98 -14.48
CA ASN A 290 20.61 11.37 -13.23
C ASN A 290 19.12 10.98 -13.29
N THR A 291 18.30 11.85 -13.88
CA THR A 291 16.85 11.64 -14.02
C THR A 291 16.53 10.37 -14.81
N PHE A 292 17.30 10.07 -15.87
CA PHE A 292 17.13 8.84 -16.66
C PHE A 292 17.33 7.56 -15.83
N GLY A 293 18.29 7.54 -14.91
CA GLY A 293 18.51 6.41 -14.01
C GLY A 293 17.29 6.12 -13.13
N GLU A 294 16.71 7.18 -12.54
CA GLU A 294 15.52 7.07 -11.69
C GLU A 294 14.29 6.57 -12.43
N ILE A 295 14.10 7.00 -13.69
CA ILE A 295 12.97 6.56 -14.53
C ILE A 295 13.01 5.07 -14.81
N VAL A 296 14.19 4.54 -15.16
CA VAL A 296 14.33 3.11 -15.47
C VAL A 296 13.98 2.27 -14.24
N ALA A 297 14.53 2.64 -13.08
CA ALA A 297 14.24 1.96 -11.81
C ALA A 297 12.75 2.06 -11.44
N ALA A 298 12.14 3.25 -11.57
CA ALA A 298 10.73 3.47 -11.26
C ALA A 298 9.80 2.71 -12.20
N LEU A 299 10.11 2.63 -13.50
CA LEU A 299 9.34 1.84 -14.47
C LEU A 299 9.44 0.34 -14.18
N ALA A 300 10.61 -0.16 -13.79
CA ALA A 300 10.79 -1.56 -13.42
C ALA A 300 9.97 -1.91 -12.15
N ALA A 301 10.13 -1.11 -11.09
CA ALA A 301 9.38 -1.28 -9.85
C ALA A 301 7.87 -1.12 -10.05
N GLY A 302 7.45 -0.16 -10.88
CA GLY A 302 6.06 0.08 -11.23
C GLY A 302 5.44 -1.09 -12.00
N ARG A 303 6.15 -1.69 -12.96
CA ARG A 303 5.68 -2.89 -13.69
C ARG A 303 5.51 -4.09 -12.77
N ALA A 304 6.48 -4.38 -11.90
CA ALA A 304 6.40 -5.50 -10.97
C ALA A 304 5.25 -5.33 -9.95
N SER A 305 5.04 -4.10 -9.47
CA SER A 305 3.94 -3.78 -8.55
C SER A 305 2.59 -3.84 -9.26
N ALA A 306 2.50 -3.37 -10.51
CA ALA A 306 1.30 -3.45 -11.31
C ALA A 306 0.90 -4.90 -11.60
N ALA A 307 1.87 -5.81 -11.77
CA ALA A 307 1.60 -7.24 -11.92
C ALA A 307 0.94 -7.83 -10.65
N ARG A 308 1.45 -7.54 -9.45
CA ARG A 308 0.81 -7.98 -8.20
C ARG A 308 -0.60 -7.42 -8.01
N ILE A 309 -0.83 -6.17 -8.39
CA ILE A 309 -2.18 -5.57 -8.38
C ILE A 309 -3.09 -6.30 -9.37
N ALA A 310 -2.62 -6.52 -10.59
CA ALA A 310 -3.33 -7.28 -11.61
C ALA A 310 -3.72 -8.67 -11.09
N ASP A 311 -2.78 -9.42 -10.53
CA ASP A 311 -3.02 -10.75 -9.95
C ASP A 311 -4.08 -10.70 -8.83
N THR A 312 -4.03 -9.67 -7.98
CA THR A 312 -5.01 -9.47 -6.89
C THR A 312 -6.40 -9.16 -7.43
N LEU A 313 -6.52 -8.30 -8.44
CA LEU A 313 -7.79 -7.97 -9.09
C LEU A 313 -8.34 -9.14 -9.92
N ALA A 314 -7.44 -9.97 -10.44
CA ALA A 314 -7.72 -11.14 -11.25
C ALA A 314 -8.17 -12.36 -10.45
N LYS A 315 -7.90 -12.42 -9.14
CA LYS A 315 -8.28 -13.57 -8.32
C LYS A 315 -9.79 -13.81 -8.50
N PRO A 316 -10.21 -15.02 -8.89
CA PRO A 316 -11.63 -15.33 -9.02
C PRO A 316 -12.30 -15.07 -7.67
N GLU A 317 -13.54 -14.60 -7.69
CA GLU A 317 -14.39 -14.70 -6.51
C GLU A 317 -14.39 -16.17 -6.11
N ILE A 318 -14.10 -16.46 -4.84
CA ILE A 318 -14.07 -17.85 -4.37
C ILE A 318 -15.49 -18.37 -4.59
N ALA A 319 -15.65 -19.23 -5.60
CA ALA A 319 -16.89 -19.94 -5.86
C ALA A 319 -17.08 -20.89 -4.70
N VAL A 320 -17.95 -20.51 -3.79
CA VAL A 320 -18.14 -21.24 -2.55
C VAL A 320 -19.08 -22.40 -2.82
N GLY A 321 -18.54 -23.61 -2.72
CA GLY A 321 -19.35 -24.82 -2.77
C GLY A 321 -20.42 -24.77 -1.70
N THR A 322 -21.68 -24.93 -2.11
CA THR A 322 -22.80 -25.09 -1.18
C THR A 322 -22.62 -26.42 -0.48
N ALA A 323 -22.24 -26.41 0.79
CA ALA A 323 -22.69 -27.49 1.65
C ALA A 323 -24.22 -27.40 1.66
N ASP A 324 -24.91 -28.45 1.22
CA ASP A 324 -26.37 -28.54 1.24
C ASP A 324 -26.85 -28.70 2.68
N LEU A 325 -26.84 -27.58 3.41
CA LEU A 325 -27.45 -27.47 4.73
C LEU A 325 -28.90 -27.03 4.55
N THR A 326 -29.84 -27.96 4.76
CA THR A 326 -31.28 -27.71 4.66
C THR A 326 -31.76 -27.00 5.92
N VAL A 327 -31.96 -25.69 5.82
CA VAL A 327 -32.49 -24.85 6.91
C VAL A 327 -33.91 -24.44 6.58
N THR A 328 -34.83 -24.60 7.52
CA THR A 328 -36.22 -24.15 7.39
C THR A 328 -36.32 -22.67 7.74
N ASP A 329 -37.17 -21.92 7.05
CA ASP A 329 -37.36 -20.49 7.35
C ASP A 329 -37.86 -20.31 8.79
N GLY A 330 -37.18 -19.43 9.55
CA GLY A 330 -37.50 -19.15 10.95
C GLY A 330 -36.94 -20.16 11.95
N GLU A 331 -36.21 -21.17 11.50
CA GLU A 331 -35.66 -22.23 12.35
C GLU A 331 -34.45 -21.75 13.15
N PHE A 332 -34.38 -22.17 14.43
CA PHE A 332 -33.18 -22.09 15.25
C PHE A 332 -32.45 -23.44 15.22
N LEU A 333 -31.43 -23.50 14.37
CA LEU A 333 -30.68 -24.71 14.07
C LEU A 333 -29.32 -24.67 14.73
N CYS A 334 -28.99 -25.69 15.53
CA CYS A 334 -27.63 -25.85 16.05
C CYS A 334 -26.85 -26.91 15.27
N VAL A 335 -25.56 -26.69 15.06
CA VAL A 335 -24.66 -27.63 14.39
C VAL A 335 -23.47 -27.91 15.29
N VAL A 336 -23.27 -29.19 15.62
CA VAL A 336 -22.11 -29.67 16.38
C VAL A 336 -21.13 -30.32 15.40
N THR A 337 -19.91 -29.80 15.31
CA THR A 337 -18.85 -30.30 14.41
C THR A 337 -17.46 -29.97 14.95
N ASP A 338 -16.51 -30.88 14.76
CA ASP A 338 -15.11 -30.68 15.11
C ASP A 338 -14.38 -29.80 14.07
N GLU A 339 -14.91 -29.71 12.85
CA GLU A 339 -14.35 -28.90 11.76
C GLU A 339 -15.36 -27.83 11.29
N PRO A 340 -15.51 -26.70 12.01
CA PRO A 340 -16.49 -25.67 11.68
C PRO A 340 -16.08 -24.83 10.45
N THR A 341 -14.78 -24.75 10.14
CA THR A 341 -14.24 -23.80 9.15
C THR A 341 -14.80 -23.98 7.73
N PRO A 342 -14.88 -25.19 7.15
CA PRO A 342 -15.45 -25.39 5.81
C PRO A 342 -16.92 -24.97 5.75
N LEU A 343 -17.70 -25.32 6.78
CA LEU A 343 -19.11 -24.98 6.87
C LEU A 343 -19.33 -23.47 6.98
N LEU A 344 -18.64 -22.80 7.89
CA LEU A 344 -18.76 -21.35 8.09
C LEU A 344 -18.38 -20.57 6.83
N ARG A 345 -17.32 -20.99 6.12
CA ARG A 345 -16.95 -20.41 4.82
C ARG A 345 -18.06 -20.61 3.79
N SER A 346 -18.70 -21.78 3.78
CA SER A 346 -19.80 -22.09 2.87
C SER A 346 -21.02 -21.18 3.07
N LEU A 347 -21.37 -20.93 4.33
CA LEU A 347 -22.52 -20.10 4.71
C LEU A 347 -22.23 -18.61 4.52
N ALA A 348 -21.04 -18.13 4.90
CA ALA A 348 -20.66 -16.72 4.82
C ALA A 348 -20.59 -16.16 3.38
N ALA A 349 -20.54 -17.03 2.37
CA ALA A 349 -20.53 -16.61 0.98
C ALA A 349 -21.92 -16.38 0.39
N ARG A 350 -22.98 -16.79 1.11
CA ARG A 350 -24.35 -16.57 0.66
C ARG A 350 -24.72 -15.10 0.92
N PRO A 351 -25.28 -14.37 -0.06
CA PRO A 351 -25.51 -12.93 0.04
C PRO A 351 -26.51 -12.52 1.14
N ASP A 352 -27.42 -13.41 1.53
CA ASP A 352 -28.45 -13.16 2.55
C ASP A 352 -28.06 -13.64 3.96
N VAL A 353 -26.81 -14.09 4.13
CA VAL A 353 -26.28 -14.63 5.39
C VAL A 353 -25.33 -13.63 6.04
N LEU A 354 -25.57 -13.32 7.30
CA LEU A 354 -24.58 -12.65 8.16
C LEU A 354 -23.90 -13.69 9.04
N LEU A 355 -22.59 -13.82 8.96
CA LEU A 355 -21.79 -14.64 9.86
C LEU A 355 -21.17 -13.77 10.96
N SER A 356 -21.46 -14.09 12.23
CA SER A 356 -20.70 -13.63 13.38
C SER A 356 -19.67 -14.69 13.78
N PRO A 357 -18.37 -14.49 13.51
CA PRO A 357 -17.34 -15.44 13.87
C PRO A 357 -17.03 -15.41 15.37
N HIS A 358 -16.47 -16.50 15.89
CA HIS A 358 -15.99 -16.63 17.27
C HIS A 358 -15.00 -15.53 17.69
N ASP A 359 -14.04 -15.21 16.82
CA ASP A 359 -13.07 -14.13 17.00
C ASP A 359 -13.52 -12.86 16.26
N ALA A 360 -14.58 -12.22 16.75
CA ALA A 360 -15.07 -11.00 16.15
C ALA A 360 -14.17 -9.79 16.48
N ASP A 361 -13.71 -9.09 15.43
CA ASP A 361 -13.02 -7.81 15.57
C ASP A 361 -14.03 -6.69 15.90
N LEU A 362 -13.61 -5.81 16.81
CA LEU A 362 -14.30 -4.55 17.13
C LEU A 362 -13.53 -3.35 16.55
N PHE A 363 -14.28 -2.32 16.19
CA PHE A 363 -13.75 -1.06 15.67
C PHE A 363 -13.33 -0.12 16.81
N ALA A 364 -12.39 0.76 16.52
CA ALA A 364 -12.08 1.86 17.42
C ALA A 364 -13.29 2.81 17.54
N GLY A 365 -13.65 3.19 18.77
CA GLY A 365 -14.87 3.93 19.08
C GLY A 365 -15.36 3.59 20.48
N THR A 366 -16.66 3.63 20.72
CA THR A 366 -17.27 3.15 21.99
C THR A 366 -17.90 1.78 21.84
N ILE A 367 -18.35 1.18 22.96
CA ILE A 367 -19.14 -0.05 22.94
C ILE A 367 -20.45 0.19 22.18
N VAL A 368 -21.16 1.30 22.46
CA VAL A 368 -22.42 1.61 21.76
C VAL A 368 -22.19 1.82 20.26
N ASP A 369 -21.10 2.46 19.84
CA ASP A 369 -20.78 2.63 18.41
C ASP A 369 -20.60 1.26 17.74
N ASN A 370 -19.91 0.33 18.40
CA ASN A 370 -19.71 -1.01 17.89
C ASN A 370 -21.04 -1.78 17.80
N VAL A 371 -21.86 -1.75 18.84
CA VAL A 371 -23.14 -2.46 18.88
C VAL A 371 -24.10 -1.92 17.82
N THR A 372 -24.17 -0.61 17.65
CA THR A 372 -25.13 0.07 16.74
C THR A 372 -24.64 0.21 15.30
N ALA A 373 -23.37 -0.11 15.00
CA ALA A 373 -22.75 0.07 13.69
C ALA A 373 -23.53 -0.55 12.51
N ALA A 374 -24.29 -1.61 12.76
CA ALA A 374 -25.07 -2.32 11.75
C ALA A 374 -26.58 -2.35 12.06
N ALA A 375 -27.07 -1.51 12.98
CA ALA A 375 -28.45 -1.59 13.47
C ALA A 375 -29.50 -1.44 12.36
N ALA A 376 -30.38 -2.43 12.25
CA ALA A 376 -31.52 -2.39 11.35
C ALA A 376 -32.63 -1.47 11.91
N PRO A 377 -33.35 -0.74 11.04
CA PRO A 377 -34.48 0.09 11.47
C PRO A 377 -35.55 -0.72 12.20
N GLY A 378 -36.02 -0.22 13.36
CA GLY A 378 -37.13 -0.81 14.11
C GLY A 378 -36.73 -1.87 15.14
N MET A 379 -35.44 -2.24 15.24
CA MET A 379 -34.93 -3.09 16.32
C MET A 379 -34.81 -2.32 17.64
N ASP A 380 -35.22 -2.94 18.74
CA ASP A 380 -34.99 -2.40 20.08
C ASP A 380 -33.56 -2.71 20.54
N ALA A 381 -32.68 -1.71 20.43
CA ALA A 381 -31.28 -1.84 20.82
C ALA A 381 -31.09 -2.22 22.31
N ALA A 382 -31.96 -1.77 23.21
CA ALA A 382 -31.85 -2.10 24.63
C ALA A 382 -32.16 -3.58 24.87
N ALA A 383 -33.26 -4.08 24.29
CA ALA A 383 -33.63 -5.49 24.39
C ALA A 383 -32.54 -6.40 23.78
N VAL A 384 -31.95 -6.02 22.65
CA VAL A 384 -30.86 -6.79 22.03
C VAL A 384 -29.58 -6.76 22.87
N MET A 385 -29.23 -5.61 23.46
CA MET A 385 -28.07 -5.50 24.34
C MET A 385 -28.22 -6.40 25.57
N THR A 386 -29.40 -6.45 26.20
CA THR A 386 -29.68 -7.38 27.29
C THR A 386 -29.65 -8.84 26.83
N ALA A 387 -30.26 -9.16 25.68
CA ALA A 387 -30.24 -10.52 25.12
C ALA A 387 -28.82 -11.03 24.82
N ALA A 388 -27.88 -10.15 24.52
CA ALA A 388 -26.47 -10.49 24.30
C ALA A 388 -25.60 -10.36 25.57
N GLY A 389 -26.16 -9.93 26.71
CA GLY A 389 -25.44 -9.71 27.96
C GLY A 389 -24.46 -8.53 27.94
N VAL A 390 -24.71 -7.52 27.09
CA VAL A 390 -23.87 -6.30 26.98
C VAL A 390 -24.10 -5.34 28.15
N ASP A 391 -25.26 -5.38 28.79
CA ASP A 391 -25.54 -4.68 30.04
C ASP A 391 -24.55 -5.06 31.14
N GLN A 392 -24.31 -6.35 31.36
CA GLN A 392 -23.30 -6.83 32.31
C GLN A 392 -21.88 -6.37 31.93
N VAL A 393 -21.59 -6.28 30.63
CA VAL A 393 -20.30 -5.73 30.15
C VAL A 393 -20.20 -4.25 30.49
N ALA A 394 -21.26 -3.48 30.29
CA ALA A 394 -21.30 -2.06 30.60
C ALA A 394 -21.16 -1.81 32.11
N GLU A 395 -21.88 -2.56 32.95
CA GLU A 395 -21.80 -2.43 34.41
C GLU A 395 -20.39 -2.72 34.97
N ALA A 396 -19.65 -3.64 34.34
CA ALA A 396 -18.30 -3.98 34.74
C ALA A 396 -17.23 -2.96 34.30
N LEU A 397 -17.58 -1.97 33.48
CA LEU A 397 -16.64 -1.01 32.89
C LEU A 397 -16.88 0.42 33.43
N PRO A 398 -15.82 1.23 33.63
CA PRO A 398 -15.93 2.52 34.30
C PRO A 398 -16.89 3.51 33.61
N ASP A 399 -16.92 3.49 32.27
CA ASP A 399 -17.70 4.43 31.46
C ASP A 399 -18.93 3.78 30.83
N GLY A 400 -19.33 2.58 31.29
CA GLY A 400 -20.49 1.87 30.78
C GLY A 400 -20.42 1.63 29.26
N LEU A 401 -21.52 1.89 28.56
CA LEU A 401 -21.62 1.79 27.11
C LEU A 401 -20.73 2.79 26.35
N GLN A 402 -20.27 3.86 27.01
CA GLN A 402 -19.37 4.86 26.44
C GLN A 402 -17.89 4.48 26.57
N THR A 403 -17.60 3.32 27.18
CA THR A 403 -16.22 2.83 27.32
C THR A 403 -15.53 2.73 25.97
N ALA A 404 -14.34 3.32 25.89
CA ALA A 404 -13.55 3.34 24.68
C ALA A 404 -13.00 1.94 24.32
N VAL A 405 -13.25 1.55 23.07
CA VAL A 405 -12.75 0.32 22.46
C VAL A 405 -11.54 0.66 21.59
N THR A 406 -10.41 0.02 21.85
CA THR A 406 -9.19 0.16 21.02
C THR A 406 -9.23 -0.80 19.83
N GLU A 407 -8.38 -0.60 18.82
CA GLU A 407 -8.39 -1.43 17.60
C GLU A 407 -8.43 -2.94 17.90
N ARG A 408 -9.34 -3.66 17.22
CA ARG A 408 -9.63 -5.10 17.42
C ARG A 408 -10.13 -5.46 18.81
N GLY A 409 -10.68 -4.49 19.55
CA GLY A 409 -11.25 -4.73 20.88
C GLY A 409 -10.22 -5.13 21.95
N ARG A 410 -8.94 -4.78 21.78
CA ARG A 410 -7.85 -5.19 22.70
C ARG A 410 -8.03 -4.71 24.14
N SER A 411 -8.88 -3.72 24.37
CA SER A 411 -9.23 -3.22 25.70
C SER A 411 -10.28 -4.07 26.43
N LEU A 412 -10.89 -5.07 25.76
CA LEU A 412 -11.92 -5.95 26.32
C LEU A 412 -11.44 -7.40 26.44
N SER A 413 -11.98 -8.14 27.42
CA SER A 413 -11.79 -9.59 27.55
C SER A 413 -12.42 -10.35 26.36
N GLY A 414 -12.05 -11.62 26.16
CA GLY A 414 -12.58 -12.44 25.07
C GLY A 414 -14.11 -12.51 25.07
N GLY A 415 -14.72 -12.91 26.20
CA GLY A 415 -16.17 -12.98 26.35
C GLY A 415 -16.87 -11.62 26.26
N GLN A 416 -16.24 -10.54 26.74
CA GLN A 416 -16.78 -9.18 26.54
C GLN A 416 -16.83 -8.79 25.07
N ARG A 417 -15.76 -9.07 24.29
CA ARG A 417 -15.75 -8.80 22.85
C ARG A 417 -16.82 -9.59 22.10
N GLN A 418 -16.99 -10.87 22.46
CA GLN A 418 -18.00 -11.72 21.84
C GLN A 418 -19.41 -11.22 22.09
N ARG A 419 -19.75 -10.82 23.33
CA ARG A 419 -21.07 -10.25 23.66
C ARG A 419 -21.36 -8.96 22.89
N VAL A 420 -20.38 -8.07 22.77
CA VAL A 420 -20.50 -6.85 21.96
C VAL A 420 -20.70 -7.18 20.47
N ALA A 421 -19.96 -8.15 19.93
CA ALA A 421 -20.10 -8.58 18.55
C ALA A 421 -21.43 -9.31 18.27
N LEU A 422 -21.89 -10.12 19.22
CA LEU A 422 -23.19 -10.78 19.19
C LEU A 422 -24.32 -9.75 19.14
N ALA A 423 -24.30 -8.75 20.03
CA ALA A 423 -25.28 -7.67 20.02
C ALA A 423 -25.31 -6.93 18.67
N ARG A 424 -24.14 -6.63 18.10
CA ARG A 424 -24.02 -6.04 16.76
C ARG A 424 -24.66 -6.92 15.68
N ALA A 425 -24.41 -8.23 15.73
CA ALA A 425 -24.96 -9.18 14.75
C ALA A 425 -26.48 -9.35 14.89
N LEU A 426 -27.00 -9.37 16.12
CA LEU A 426 -28.43 -9.42 16.40
C LEU A 426 -29.15 -8.15 15.96
N LEU A 427 -28.57 -6.97 16.22
CA LEU A 427 -29.14 -5.68 15.81
C LEU A 427 -29.16 -5.49 14.29
N ALA A 428 -28.25 -6.15 13.56
CA ALA A 428 -28.25 -6.14 12.10
C ALA A 428 -29.46 -6.84 11.47
N ASP A 429 -30.18 -7.63 12.26
CA ASP A 429 -31.43 -8.30 11.90
C ASP A 429 -31.44 -8.96 10.50
N PRO A 430 -30.43 -9.77 10.15
CA PRO A 430 -30.37 -10.44 8.85
C PRO A 430 -31.50 -11.45 8.70
N ARG A 431 -31.79 -11.85 7.45
CA ARG A 431 -32.73 -12.96 7.17
C ARG A 431 -32.22 -14.28 7.73
N VAL A 432 -30.93 -14.54 7.53
CA VAL A 432 -30.22 -15.71 8.07
C VAL A 432 -29.02 -15.22 8.88
N LEU A 433 -29.01 -15.51 10.17
CA LEU A 433 -27.86 -15.25 11.05
C LEU A 433 -27.10 -16.55 11.32
N VAL A 434 -25.78 -16.55 11.13
CA VAL A 434 -24.90 -17.65 11.52
C VAL A 434 -24.02 -17.18 12.67
N LEU A 435 -24.03 -17.93 13.77
CA LEU A 435 -23.21 -17.68 14.95
C LEU A 435 -22.22 -18.82 15.13
N HIS A 436 -20.95 -18.52 15.38
CA HIS A 436 -19.94 -19.52 15.72
C HIS A 436 -19.50 -19.31 17.16
N ASP A 437 -19.87 -20.25 18.05
CA ASP A 437 -19.61 -20.21 19.49
C ASP A 437 -19.73 -18.79 20.10
N PRO A 438 -20.96 -18.23 20.10
CA PRO A 438 -21.18 -16.83 20.46
C PRO A 438 -21.03 -16.55 21.97
N THR A 439 -20.96 -17.60 22.80
CA THR A 439 -20.91 -17.53 24.25
C THR A 439 -19.71 -18.31 24.78
N THR A 440 -18.51 -17.74 24.75
CA THR A 440 -17.36 -18.34 25.43
C THR A 440 -16.86 -17.47 26.58
N ALA A 441 -16.27 -18.13 27.59
CA ALA A 441 -15.81 -17.49 28.83
C ALA A 441 -16.91 -16.72 29.59
N VAL A 442 -18.14 -17.24 29.58
CA VAL A 442 -19.27 -16.83 30.43
C VAL A 442 -19.65 -17.96 31.38
N ASP A 443 -20.22 -17.64 32.53
CA ASP A 443 -20.78 -18.65 33.44
C ASP A 443 -22.08 -19.24 32.89
N ALA A 444 -22.45 -20.42 33.39
CA ALA A 444 -23.60 -21.18 32.88
C ALA A 444 -24.95 -20.45 33.01
N VAL A 445 -25.12 -19.56 34.00
CA VAL A 445 -26.37 -18.81 34.18
C VAL A 445 -26.47 -17.73 33.10
N THR A 446 -25.40 -16.94 32.95
CA THR A 446 -25.30 -15.92 31.90
C THR A 446 -25.44 -16.54 30.51
N GLU A 447 -24.84 -17.70 30.27
CA GLU A 447 -24.95 -18.40 29.00
C GLU A 447 -26.40 -18.82 28.68
N ALA A 448 -27.12 -19.37 29.67
CA ALA A 448 -28.53 -19.73 29.52
C ALA A 448 -29.46 -18.52 29.33
N GLU A 449 -29.12 -17.37 29.90
CA GLU A 449 -29.82 -16.10 29.65
C GLU A 449 -29.59 -15.62 28.22
N ILE A 450 -28.35 -15.65 27.73
CA ILE A 450 -28.01 -15.26 26.36
C ILE A 450 -28.68 -16.20 25.35
N ALA A 451 -28.65 -17.52 25.57
CA ALA A 451 -29.29 -18.49 24.68
C ALA A 451 -30.80 -18.19 24.49
N ARG A 452 -31.54 -18.00 25.59
CA ARG A 452 -32.95 -17.59 25.57
C ARG A 452 -33.16 -16.21 24.93
N GLY A 453 -32.24 -15.28 25.19
CA GLY A 453 -32.24 -13.94 24.61
C GLY A 453 -32.15 -13.97 23.08
N ILE A 454 -31.18 -14.72 22.54
CA ILE A 454 -31.02 -14.90 21.08
C ILE A 454 -32.30 -15.48 20.48
N ARG A 455 -32.85 -16.55 21.06
CA ARG A 455 -34.09 -17.19 20.60
C ARG A 455 -35.28 -16.23 20.58
N THR A 456 -35.42 -15.42 21.63
CA THR A 456 -36.51 -14.44 21.77
C THR A 456 -36.39 -13.32 20.75
N VAL A 457 -35.22 -12.68 20.67
CA VAL A 457 -34.95 -11.56 19.75
C VAL A 457 -35.06 -11.99 18.29
N ARG A 458 -34.72 -13.24 17.97
CA ARG A 458 -34.74 -13.78 16.60
C ARG A 458 -35.96 -14.65 16.30
N SER A 459 -37.06 -14.49 17.05
CA SER A 459 -38.30 -15.21 16.77
C SER A 459 -38.77 -14.98 15.34
N GLY A 460 -39.03 -16.07 14.60
CA GLY A 460 -39.42 -16.02 13.18
C GLY A 460 -38.29 -15.69 12.20
N ARG A 461 -37.03 -15.60 12.66
CA ARG A 461 -35.85 -15.41 11.81
C ARG A 461 -34.93 -16.61 11.90
N THR A 462 -34.41 -17.01 10.75
CA THR A 462 -33.53 -18.17 10.65
C THR A 462 -32.20 -17.89 11.36
N THR A 463 -31.84 -18.75 12.32
CA THR A 463 -30.61 -18.63 13.11
C THR A 463 -29.89 -19.97 13.12
N VAL A 464 -28.66 -20.01 12.63
CA VAL A 464 -27.79 -21.18 12.65
C VAL A 464 -26.68 -20.94 13.66
N VAL A 465 -26.52 -21.82 14.65
CA VAL A 465 -25.49 -21.71 15.67
C VAL A 465 -24.56 -22.92 15.59
N VAL A 466 -23.31 -22.69 15.21
CA VAL A 466 -22.27 -23.72 15.28
C VAL A 466 -21.69 -23.68 16.68
N THR A 467 -22.03 -24.66 17.52
CA THR A 467 -21.63 -24.70 18.93
C THR A 467 -21.78 -26.07 19.56
N SER A 468 -21.00 -26.35 20.60
CA SER A 468 -21.19 -27.48 21.53
C SER A 468 -21.85 -27.09 22.85
N SER A 469 -22.23 -25.82 23.04
CA SER A 469 -22.81 -25.31 24.30
C SER A 469 -24.17 -25.96 24.62
N PRO A 470 -24.33 -26.65 25.76
CA PRO A 470 -25.60 -27.26 26.15
C PRO A 470 -26.75 -26.24 26.27
N ALA A 471 -26.45 -25.02 26.72
CA ALA A 471 -27.45 -23.95 26.88
C ALA A 471 -28.04 -23.50 25.54
N LEU A 472 -27.20 -23.35 24.51
CA LEU A 472 -27.64 -23.01 23.15
C LEU A 472 -28.32 -24.19 22.45
N LEU A 473 -27.83 -25.42 22.68
CA LEU A 473 -28.44 -26.64 22.12
C LEU A 473 -29.83 -26.90 22.68
N ALA A 474 -30.09 -26.55 23.95
CA ALA A 474 -31.40 -26.72 24.59
C ALA A 474 -32.49 -25.82 23.99
N GLU A 475 -32.13 -24.64 23.45
CA GLU A 475 -33.05 -23.70 22.81
C GLU A 475 -33.29 -23.98 21.32
N ALA A 476 -32.58 -24.96 20.74
CA ALA A 476 -32.64 -25.28 19.33
C ALA A 476 -33.91 -26.05 18.96
N ASP A 477 -34.54 -25.68 17.83
CA ASP A 477 -35.61 -26.48 17.23
C ASP A 477 -35.07 -27.83 16.73
N ARG A 478 -33.84 -27.80 16.21
CA ARG A 478 -33.14 -28.96 15.66
C ARG A 478 -31.64 -28.81 15.86
N VAL A 479 -30.99 -29.95 16.11
CA VAL A 479 -29.55 -30.10 16.21
C VAL A 479 -29.07 -31.05 15.12
N LEU A 480 -27.98 -30.68 14.45
CA LEU A 480 -27.25 -31.51 13.49
C LEU A 480 -25.90 -31.93 14.07
N PHE A 481 -25.59 -33.22 14.01
CA PHE A 481 -24.31 -33.77 14.42
C PHE A 481 -23.94 -34.94 13.52
N ALA A 482 -22.74 -34.93 12.91
CA ALA A 482 -22.24 -36.03 12.07
C ALA A 482 -23.23 -36.59 11.01
N GLY A 483 -24.15 -35.77 10.50
CA GLY A 483 -25.19 -36.16 9.54
C GLY A 483 -26.49 -36.69 10.14
N THR A 484 -26.57 -36.88 11.46
CA THR A 484 -27.82 -37.14 12.19
C THR A 484 -28.51 -35.83 12.60
N SER A 485 -29.84 -35.88 12.75
CA SER A 485 -30.65 -34.72 13.12
C SER A 485 -31.70 -35.08 14.16
N GLY A 486 -31.88 -34.21 15.16
CA GLY A 486 -32.92 -34.38 16.19
C GLY A 486 -32.93 -33.20 17.16
N THR A 487 -33.78 -33.24 18.18
CA THR A 487 -33.69 -32.29 19.30
C THR A 487 -32.50 -32.66 20.20
N HIS A 488 -31.97 -31.70 20.94
CA HIS A 488 -30.87 -31.94 21.89
C HIS A 488 -31.19 -33.10 22.87
N ALA A 489 -32.41 -33.15 23.40
CA ALA A 489 -32.86 -34.21 24.31
C ALA A 489 -33.02 -35.59 23.66
N GLN A 490 -33.28 -35.66 22.35
CA GLN A 490 -33.30 -36.92 21.61
C GLN A 490 -31.87 -37.41 21.38
N LEU A 491 -30.99 -36.57 20.83
CA LEU A 491 -29.61 -36.94 20.55
C LEU A 491 -28.83 -37.31 21.82
N LEU A 492 -29.04 -36.60 22.94
CA LEU A 492 -28.45 -36.99 24.23
C LEU A 492 -28.87 -38.40 24.69
N ARG A 493 -30.09 -38.84 24.40
CA ARG A 493 -30.55 -40.18 24.78
C ARG A 493 -30.03 -41.24 23.82
N ASP A 494 -30.12 -40.95 22.52
CA ASP A 494 -30.04 -41.96 21.47
C ASP A 494 -28.64 -42.09 20.85
N ASP A 495 -27.77 -41.07 20.98
CA ASP A 495 -26.45 -41.01 20.33
C ASP A 495 -25.33 -40.86 21.38
N ALA A 496 -24.46 -41.88 21.46
CA ALA A 496 -23.36 -41.91 22.43
C ALA A 496 -22.21 -40.96 22.06
N ASP A 497 -21.95 -40.79 20.76
CA ASP A 497 -20.89 -39.92 20.26
C ASP A 497 -21.29 -38.45 20.43
N TYR A 498 -22.58 -38.14 20.24
CA TYR A 498 -23.13 -36.82 20.55
C TYR A 498 -22.99 -36.47 22.04
N ARG A 499 -23.30 -37.40 22.95
CA ARG A 499 -23.08 -37.20 24.39
C ARG A 499 -21.62 -36.89 24.70
N ALA A 500 -20.69 -37.63 24.10
CA ALA A 500 -19.26 -37.40 24.31
C ALA A 500 -18.82 -36.02 23.78
N ALA A 501 -19.36 -35.56 22.65
CA ALA A 501 -19.02 -34.27 22.05
C ALA A 501 -19.55 -33.05 22.85
N VAL A 502 -20.66 -33.20 23.58
CA VAL A 502 -21.36 -32.10 24.26
C VAL A 502 -21.16 -32.09 25.79
N LEU A 503 -20.83 -33.24 26.40
CA LEU A 503 -20.66 -33.38 27.86
C LEU A 503 -19.20 -33.55 28.32
N ALA A 504 -18.23 -33.58 27.38
CA ALA A 504 -16.80 -33.54 27.69
C ALA A 504 -16.36 -32.11 28.05
#